data_AF-A0A6V7L9X7-F1
#
_entry.id   AF-A0A6V7L9X7-F1
#
_cell.length_a   1.000
_cell.length_b   1.000
_cell.length_c   1.000
_cell.angle_alpha   90.00
_cell.angle_beta   90.00
_cell.angle_gamma   90.00
#
_symmetry.space_group_name_H-M   'P 1'
#
loop_
_entity.id
_entity.type
_entity.pdbx_description
1 polymer ?
#
loop_
_entity_poly.entity_id
_entity_poly.type
_entity_poly.pdbx_seq_one_letter_code
_entity_poly.pdbx_strand_id
1 'polypeptide(L)'
;ELFSQLQYSQESALPPDALRRALAESFFDQQRFQLGFMDDAAECFENILLRIHLHIANGEAEDMCSAKHCVPHQKFAMTLVEQSVCGSCGATSEPLPFTQMVHYVSASALTSQMRSNINCGRPDANLFGQLLRCAGGMGDIRDCPSACGAKIQICRTLMNKPEIISVGVVWDSERPSLDHIMDVFGTIGTSLRPIDVFHSVVDSKWASSTTHNLVGVVTYYGKHYSTFFFHTKLK
;
A
#
# COMPACT_ATOMS: atom_id res chain seq x y z
N GLU A 1 -20.12 7.67 -15.71
CA GLU A 1 -19.99 9.01 -16.29
C GLU A 1 -18.57 9.59 -16.12
N LEU A 2 -18.05 9.76 -14.90
CA LEU A 2 -16.71 10.33 -14.65
C LEU A 2 -15.58 9.67 -15.47
N PHE A 3 -15.49 8.34 -15.47
CA PHE A 3 -14.46 7.63 -16.26
C PHE A 3 -14.60 7.84 -17.78
N SER A 4 -15.84 7.93 -18.27
CA SER A 4 -16.10 8.25 -19.68
C SER A 4 -15.67 9.68 -20.00
N GLN A 5 -15.94 10.62 -19.11
CA GLN A 5 -15.47 12.00 -19.26
C GLN A 5 -13.94 12.08 -19.20
N LEU A 6 -13.28 11.35 -18.30
CA LEU A 6 -11.81 11.28 -18.24
C LEU A 6 -11.19 10.73 -19.54
N GLN A 7 -11.86 9.80 -20.21
CA GLN A 7 -11.34 9.19 -21.43
C GLN A 7 -11.62 9.99 -22.70
N TYR A 8 -12.79 10.62 -22.79
CA TYR A 8 -13.30 11.18 -24.04
C TYR A 8 -13.53 12.70 -24.03
N SER A 9 -13.49 13.35 -22.87
CA SER A 9 -13.63 14.81 -22.78
C SER A 9 -12.42 15.52 -23.38
N GLN A 10 -12.67 16.69 -23.98
CA GLN A 10 -11.61 17.61 -24.41
C GLN A 10 -11.32 18.71 -23.38
N GLU A 11 -12.08 18.75 -22.28
CA GLU A 11 -11.88 19.71 -21.20
C GLU A 11 -10.55 19.47 -20.50
N SER A 12 -9.85 20.56 -20.15
CA SER A 12 -8.60 20.49 -19.40
C SER A 12 -8.80 20.10 -17.93
N ALA A 13 -10.02 20.28 -17.41
CA ALA A 13 -10.42 19.87 -16.07
C ALA A 13 -11.88 19.39 -16.07
N LEU A 14 -12.18 18.37 -15.28
CA LEU A 14 -13.54 17.85 -15.11
C LEU A 14 -14.12 18.29 -13.76
N PRO A 15 -15.40 18.68 -13.70
CA PRO A 15 -16.05 19.05 -12.46
C PRO A 15 -16.18 17.82 -11.52
N PRO A 16 -15.60 17.85 -10.31
CA PRO A 16 -15.65 16.72 -9.38
C PRO A 16 -16.96 16.66 -8.57
N ASP A 17 -17.89 17.59 -8.78
CA ASP A 17 -19.05 17.84 -7.91
C ASP A 17 -19.95 16.62 -7.71
N ALA A 18 -20.17 15.82 -8.77
CA ALA A 18 -20.97 14.61 -8.68
C ALA A 18 -20.30 13.56 -7.77
N LEU A 19 -18.99 13.36 -7.93
CA LEU A 19 -18.23 12.42 -7.09
C LEU A 19 -18.17 12.90 -5.64
N ARG A 20 -17.94 14.20 -5.41
CA ARG A 20 -17.88 14.78 -4.05
C ARG A 20 -19.21 14.63 -3.33
N ARG A 21 -20.34 14.88 -4.00
CA ARG A 21 -21.67 14.67 -3.43
C ARG A 21 -21.93 13.20 -3.11
N ALA A 22 -21.61 12.30 -4.03
CA ALA A 22 -21.79 10.86 -3.83
C ALA A 22 -20.96 10.33 -2.63
N LEU A 23 -19.73 10.81 -2.45
CA LEU A 23 -18.91 10.47 -1.29
C LEU A 23 -19.52 11.03 0.01
N ALA A 24 -19.90 12.31 0.04
CA ALA A 24 -20.49 12.93 1.22
C ALA A 24 -21.79 12.22 1.66
N GLU A 25 -22.63 11.81 0.71
CA GLU A 25 -23.85 11.04 0.98
C GLU A 25 -23.55 9.62 1.47
N SER A 26 -22.58 8.94 0.84
CA SER A 26 -22.22 7.54 1.18
C SER A 26 -21.60 7.42 2.58
N PHE A 27 -20.95 8.46 3.07
CA PHE A 27 -20.23 8.49 4.35
C PHE A 27 -20.82 9.48 5.36
N PHE A 28 -22.09 9.86 5.17
CA PHE A 28 -22.78 10.83 6.00
C PHE A 28 -22.78 10.45 7.50
N ASP A 29 -23.16 9.21 7.81
CA ASP A 29 -23.24 8.73 9.20
C ASP A 29 -21.88 8.69 9.90
N GLN A 30 -20.80 8.54 9.12
CA GLN A 30 -19.42 8.57 9.63
C GLN A 30 -18.89 10.00 9.78
N GLN A 31 -19.64 11.00 9.30
CA GLN A 31 -19.20 12.39 9.16
C GLN A 31 -17.91 12.56 8.34
N ARG A 32 -17.67 11.64 7.40
CA ARG A 32 -16.47 11.63 6.55
C ARG A 32 -16.78 12.09 5.14
N PHE A 33 -15.78 12.68 4.49
CA PHE A 33 -15.79 13.22 3.14
C PHE A 33 -16.88 14.29 2.90
N GLN A 34 -17.23 15.02 3.95
CA GLN A 34 -18.30 16.02 3.91
C GLN A 34 -17.90 17.25 3.09
N LEU A 35 -18.87 17.84 2.39
CA LEU A 35 -18.62 19.00 1.54
C LEU A 35 -18.08 20.18 2.37
N GLY A 36 -16.97 20.76 1.92
CA GLY A 36 -16.30 21.87 2.61
C GLY A 36 -15.31 21.45 3.71
N PHE A 37 -15.23 20.17 4.03
CA PHE A 37 -14.28 19.62 5.00
C PHE A 37 -13.14 18.88 4.29
N MET A 38 -12.00 18.79 4.98
CA MET A 38 -10.82 18.07 4.52
C MET A 38 -10.79 16.69 5.18
N ASP A 39 -10.36 15.69 4.44
CA ASP A 39 -10.23 14.31 4.89
C ASP A 39 -8.92 13.68 4.40
N ASP A 40 -8.64 12.46 4.85
CA ASP A 40 -7.45 11.72 4.45
C ASP A 40 -7.57 11.16 3.01
N ALA A 41 -6.55 11.43 2.19
CA ALA A 41 -6.55 11.00 0.78
C ALA A 41 -6.33 9.49 0.60
N ALA A 42 -5.57 8.84 1.47
CA ALA A 42 -5.36 7.39 1.42
C ALA A 42 -6.65 6.67 1.82
N GLU A 43 -7.31 7.13 2.89
CA GLU A 43 -8.60 6.61 3.28
C GLU A 43 -9.67 6.84 2.19
N CYS A 44 -9.68 8.03 1.56
CA CYS A 44 -10.58 8.31 0.44
C CYS A 44 -10.35 7.32 -0.72
N PHE A 45 -9.09 7.05 -1.06
CA PHE A 45 -8.72 6.08 -2.10
C PHE A 45 -9.25 4.68 -1.80
N GLU A 46 -9.04 4.17 -0.59
CA GLU A 46 -9.54 2.85 -0.17
C GLU A 46 -11.07 2.79 -0.20
N ASN A 47 -11.74 3.85 0.25
CA ASN A 47 -13.20 3.93 0.24
C ASN A 47 -13.77 3.97 -1.18
N ILE A 48 -13.10 4.65 -2.12
CA ILE A 48 -13.49 4.62 -3.54
C ILE A 48 -13.36 3.20 -4.09
N LEU A 49 -12.26 2.49 -3.81
CA LEU A 49 -12.08 1.10 -4.24
C LEU A 49 -13.18 0.19 -3.65
N LEU A 50 -13.49 0.34 -2.37
CA LEU A 50 -14.57 -0.40 -1.71
C LEU A 50 -15.93 -0.12 -2.35
N ARG A 51 -16.27 1.16 -2.61
CA ARG A 51 -17.53 1.52 -3.28
C ARG A 51 -17.61 0.94 -4.68
N ILE A 52 -16.50 0.92 -5.43
CA ILE A 52 -16.45 0.28 -6.75
C ILE A 52 -16.73 -1.23 -6.61
N HIS A 53 -16.05 -1.92 -5.69
CA HIS A 53 -16.29 -3.34 -5.41
C HIS A 53 -17.77 -3.62 -5.13
N LEU A 54 -18.36 -2.90 -4.18
CA LEU A 54 -19.76 -3.09 -3.78
C LEU A 54 -20.75 -2.96 -4.94
N HIS A 55 -20.48 -2.07 -5.89
CA HIS A 55 -21.38 -1.87 -7.03
C HIS A 55 -21.20 -2.91 -8.15
N ILE A 56 -19.99 -3.44 -8.33
CA ILE A 56 -19.68 -4.28 -9.51
C ILE A 56 -19.51 -5.75 -9.19
N ALA A 57 -19.16 -6.13 -7.96
CA ALA A 57 -18.79 -7.50 -7.61
C ALA A 57 -19.99 -8.42 -7.31
N ASN A 58 -21.22 -8.01 -7.63
CA ASN A 58 -22.43 -8.83 -7.52
C ASN A 58 -22.65 -9.50 -6.15
N GLY A 59 -22.34 -8.79 -5.05
CA GLY A 59 -22.57 -9.29 -3.69
C GLY A 59 -21.46 -10.19 -3.13
N GLU A 60 -20.33 -10.32 -3.83
CA GLU A 60 -19.13 -10.98 -3.29
C GLU A 60 -18.63 -10.26 -2.03
N ALA A 61 -18.21 -11.04 -1.03
CA ALA A 61 -17.58 -10.51 0.17
C ALA A 61 -16.26 -9.81 -0.19
N GLU A 62 -15.97 -8.70 0.49
CA GLU A 62 -14.78 -7.89 0.23
C GLU A 62 -13.47 -8.65 0.47
N ASP A 63 -13.39 -9.41 1.56
CA ASP A 63 -12.21 -10.14 1.99
C ASP A 63 -11.89 -11.37 1.12
N MET A 64 -12.89 -11.91 0.42
CA MET A 64 -12.79 -13.13 -0.39
C MET A 64 -13.21 -12.94 -1.87
N CYS A 65 -13.27 -11.70 -2.36
CA CYS A 65 -13.73 -11.46 -3.73
C CYS A 65 -12.80 -12.08 -4.77
N SER A 66 -13.36 -12.95 -5.61
CA SER A 66 -12.65 -13.58 -6.74
C SER A 66 -13.24 -13.20 -8.11
N ALA A 67 -14.18 -12.26 -8.14
CA ALA A 67 -14.87 -11.82 -9.35
C ALA A 67 -13.88 -11.23 -10.37
N LYS A 68 -13.81 -11.84 -11.55
CA LYS A 68 -12.91 -11.43 -12.65
C LYS A 68 -13.19 -10.02 -13.18
N HIS A 69 -14.40 -9.50 -12.95
CA HIS A 69 -14.80 -8.16 -13.35
C HIS A 69 -14.62 -7.12 -12.24
N CYS A 70 -14.25 -7.53 -11.01
CA CYS A 70 -14.02 -6.61 -9.91
C CYS A 70 -12.65 -5.93 -10.04
N VAL A 71 -12.62 -4.75 -10.67
CA VAL A 71 -11.38 -3.99 -10.91
C VAL A 71 -10.55 -3.75 -9.64
N PRO A 72 -11.12 -3.34 -8.49
CA PRO A 72 -10.36 -3.18 -7.24
C PRO A 72 -9.54 -4.44 -6.89
N HIS A 73 -10.18 -5.61 -6.84
CA HIS A 73 -9.51 -6.86 -6.47
C HIS A 73 -8.59 -7.40 -7.55
N GLN A 74 -8.93 -7.25 -8.82
CA GLN A 74 -8.08 -7.74 -9.91
C GLN A 74 -6.81 -6.90 -10.08
N LYS A 75 -6.85 -5.60 -9.76
CA LYS A 75 -5.73 -4.68 -10.04
C LYS A 75 -4.94 -4.29 -8.80
N PHE A 76 -5.60 -4.03 -7.67
CA PHE A 76 -4.97 -3.41 -6.50
C PHE A 76 -4.80 -4.35 -5.31
N ALA A 77 -5.69 -5.33 -5.16
CA ALA A 77 -5.66 -6.19 -3.98
C ALA A 77 -4.37 -7.00 -3.88
N MET A 78 -3.76 -6.99 -2.71
CA MET A 78 -2.70 -7.89 -2.30
C MET A 78 -3.30 -8.93 -1.36
N THR A 79 -3.37 -10.17 -1.79
CA THR A 79 -3.79 -11.30 -0.94
C THR A 79 -2.54 -11.85 -0.26
N LEU A 80 -2.52 -11.76 1.07
CA LEU A 80 -1.38 -12.09 1.90
C LEU A 80 -1.71 -13.21 2.87
N VAL A 81 -0.68 -13.98 3.23
CA VAL A 81 -0.71 -14.89 4.37
C VAL A 81 0.39 -14.48 5.33
N GLU A 82 0.01 -14.17 6.57
CA GLU A 82 0.91 -13.95 7.67
C GLU A 82 1.17 -15.26 8.43
N GLN A 83 2.45 -15.54 8.69
CA GLN A 83 2.85 -16.68 9.48
C GLN A 83 4.19 -16.42 10.17
N SER A 84 4.31 -16.80 11.43
CA SER A 84 5.59 -16.82 12.14
C SER A 84 6.20 -18.22 12.05
N VAL A 85 7.48 -18.31 11.67
CA VAL A 85 8.24 -19.56 11.59
C VAL A 85 9.47 -19.47 12.48
N CYS A 86 9.56 -20.34 13.47
CA CYS A 86 10.68 -20.37 14.40
C CYS A 86 11.93 -20.93 13.73
N GLY A 87 12.97 -20.12 13.54
CA GLY A 87 14.26 -20.59 13.03
C GLY A 87 14.98 -21.57 13.97
N SER A 88 14.66 -21.57 15.28
CA SER A 88 15.33 -22.43 16.27
C SER A 88 14.71 -23.82 16.38
N CYS A 89 13.38 -23.93 16.44
CA CYS A 89 12.69 -25.20 16.66
C CYS A 89 11.77 -25.64 15.52
N GLY A 90 11.61 -24.82 14.48
CA GLY A 90 10.74 -25.10 13.33
C GLY A 90 9.24 -24.91 13.59
N ALA A 91 8.82 -24.53 14.79
CA ALA A 91 7.42 -24.29 15.12
C ALA A 91 6.83 -23.14 14.30
N THR A 92 5.61 -23.33 13.81
CA THR A 92 4.90 -22.34 13.00
C THR A 92 3.62 -21.88 13.68
N SER A 93 3.25 -20.60 13.54
CA SER A 93 1.91 -20.14 13.92
C SER A 93 0.86 -20.64 12.93
N GLU A 94 -0.42 -20.53 13.31
CA GLU A 94 -1.52 -20.65 12.35
C GLU A 94 -1.35 -19.60 11.23
N PRO A 95 -1.54 -19.98 9.95
CA PRO A 95 -1.53 -19.02 8.85
C PRO A 95 -2.75 -18.10 8.91
N LEU A 96 -2.53 -16.79 8.83
CA LEU A 96 -3.58 -15.78 8.81
C LEU A 96 -3.71 -15.18 7.40
N PRO A 97 -4.71 -15.59 6.60
CA PRO A 97 -4.97 -14.97 5.31
C PRO A 97 -5.71 -13.65 5.47
N PHE A 98 -5.36 -12.66 4.65
CA PHE A 98 -6.10 -11.40 4.54
C PHE A 98 -5.83 -10.73 3.20
N THR A 99 -6.66 -9.75 2.87
CA THR A 99 -6.53 -8.92 1.68
C THR A 99 -6.33 -7.47 2.11
N GLN A 100 -5.37 -6.78 1.49
CA GLN A 100 -5.17 -5.34 1.69
C GLN A 100 -5.08 -4.62 0.33
N MET A 101 -5.62 -3.41 0.27
CA MET A 101 -5.57 -2.56 -0.94
C MET A 101 -4.35 -1.65 -0.94
N VAL A 102 -3.87 -1.26 0.25
CA VAL A 102 -2.72 -0.39 0.45
C VAL A 102 -1.72 -1.05 1.39
N HIS A 103 -0.44 -1.02 1.03
CA HIS A 103 0.66 -1.44 1.88
C HIS A 103 1.15 -0.26 2.72
N TYR A 104 0.64 -0.16 3.95
CA TYR A 104 1.03 0.89 4.87
C TYR A 104 2.38 0.62 5.52
N VAL A 105 3.19 1.67 5.63
CA VAL A 105 4.50 1.64 6.28
C VAL A 105 4.72 2.95 7.05
N SER A 106 5.36 2.88 8.20
CA SER A 106 5.71 4.08 8.98
C SER A 106 6.89 4.83 8.36
N ALA A 107 6.78 6.17 8.32
CA ALA A 107 7.86 7.07 7.93
C ALA A 107 9.12 6.90 8.79
N SER A 108 8.96 6.80 10.11
CA SER A 108 10.11 6.60 11.02
C SER A 108 10.72 5.21 10.85
N ALA A 109 9.91 4.18 10.61
CA ALA A 109 10.41 2.83 10.33
C ALA A 109 11.26 2.80 9.04
N LEU A 110 10.78 3.42 7.96
CA LEU A 110 11.54 3.53 6.70
C LEU A 110 12.90 4.21 6.89
N THR A 111 12.91 5.38 7.51
CA THR A 111 14.16 6.15 7.68
C THR A 111 15.12 5.48 8.67
N SER A 112 14.60 4.79 9.68
CA SER A 112 15.41 3.98 10.60
C SER A 112 16.12 2.83 9.89
N GLN A 113 15.40 2.08 9.05
CA GLN A 113 15.98 0.98 8.27
C GLN A 113 17.03 1.48 7.28
N MET A 114 16.76 2.59 6.59
CA MET A 114 17.72 3.21 5.68
C MET A 114 19.02 3.58 6.40
N ARG A 115 18.93 4.27 7.55
CA ARG A 115 20.11 4.62 8.37
C ARG A 115 20.87 3.38 8.84
N SER A 116 20.17 2.33 9.27
CA SER A 116 20.80 1.08 9.69
C SER A 116 21.56 0.42 8.54
N ASN A 117 20.98 0.38 7.33
CA ASN A 117 21.64 -0.21 6.16
C ASN A 117 22.92 0.54 5.77
N ILE A 118 22.90 1.88 5.84
CA ILE A 118 24.07 2.73 5.60
C ILE A 118 25.16 2.42 6.63
N ASN A 119 24.82 2.41 7.91
CA ASN A 119 25.78 2.16 9.00
C ASN A 119 26.41 0.75 8.92
N CYS A 120 25.68 -0.24 8.39
CA CYS A 120 26.18 -1.59 8.19
C CYS A 120 26.92 -1.81 6.86
N GLY A 121 27.18 -0.75 6.08
CA GLY A 121 27.93 -0.83 4.82
C GLY A 121 27.24 -1.65 3.73
N ARG A 122 25.90 -1.70 3.71
CA ARG A 122 25.09 -2.41 2.70
C ARG A 122 24.37 -1.42 1.76
N PRO A 123 25.08 -0.65 0.92
CA PRO A 123 24.43 0.33 0.02
C PRO A 123 23.54 -0.32 -1.05
N ASP A 124 23.80 -1.58 -1.43
CA ASP A 124 22.97 -2.31 -2.40
C ASP A 124 21.65 -2.85 -1.79
N ALA A 125 21.47 -2.76 -0.46
CA ALA A 125 20.23 -3.11 0.24
C ALA A 125 19.19 -1.98 0.24
N ASN A 126 19.43 -0.92 -0.55
CA ASN A 126 18.60 0.29 -0.64
C ASN A 126 17.46 0.19 -1.67
N LEU A 127 17.18 -1.02 -2.18
CA LEU A 127 15.99 -1.25 -2.99
C LEU A 127 14.76 -0.94 -2.14
N PHE A 128 13.94 0.00 -2.60
CA PHE A 128 12.74 0.45 -1.89
C PHE A 128 11.87 -0.71 -1.39
N GLY A 129 11.73 -1.79 -2.17
CA GLY A 129 11.01 -2.98 -1.73
C GLY A 129 11.58 -3.64 -0.46
N GLN A 130 12.91 -3.74 -0.35
CA GLN A 130 13.53 -4.33 0.85
C GLN A 130 13.35 -3.43 2.06
N LEU A 131 13.40 -2.10 1.86
CA LEU A 131 13.07 -1.15 2.91
C LEU A 131 11.62 -1.30 3.39
N LEU A 132 10.66 -1.45 2.46
CA LEU A 132 9.26 -1.73 2.81
C LEU A 132 9.12 -3.01 3.63
N ARG A 133 9.79 -4.09 3.21
CA ARG A 133 9.77 -5.37 3.95
C ARG A 133 10.30 -5.23 5.37
N CYS A 134 11.46 -4.59 5.53
CA CYS A 134 12.11 -4.45 6.83
C CYS A 134 11.32 -3.49 7.73
N ALA A 135 10.88 -2.35 7.20
CA ALA A 135 10.10 -1.36 7.94
C ALA A 135 8.73 -1.90 8.34
N GLY A 136 8.05 -2.63 7.45
CA GLY A 136 6.76 -3.24 7.75
C GLY A 136 6.81 -4.37 8.78
N GLY A 137 8.00 -4.91 9.09
CA GLY A 137 8.21 -5.89 10.16
C GLY A 137 8.72 -5.30 11.47
N MET A 138 8.98 -3.99 11.53
CA MET A 138 9.41 -3.34 12.77
C MET A 138 8.28 -3.36 13.80
N GLY A 139 8.55 -4.00 14.94
CA GLY A 139 7.56 -4.15 16.02
C GLY A 139 6.75 -5.45 15.96
N ASP A 140 6.80 -6.20 14.86
CA ASP A 140 6.08 -7.46 14.67
C ASP A 140 6.88 -8.67 15.24
N ILE A 141 7.37 -8.54 16.48
CA ILE A 141 8.14 -9.58 17.17
C ILE A 141 7.23 -10.33 18.14
N ARG A 142 7.09 -11.64 17.95
CA ARG A 142 6.29 -12.53 18.79
C ARG A 142 7.16 -13.57 19.49
N ASP A 143 6.67 -14.09 20.60
CA ASP A 143 7.26 -15.29 21.22
C ASP A 143 7.01 -16.53 20.38
N CYS A 144 7.95 -17.47 20.42
CA CYS A 144 7.77 -18.75 19.77
C CYS A 144 6.50 -19.45 20.25
N PRO A 145 5.63 -19.96 19.34
CA PRO A 145 4.40 -20.65 19.73
C PRO A 145 4.66 -21.92 20.55
N SER A 146 5.84 -22.54 20.42
CA SER A 146 6.27 -23.68 21.26
C SER A 146 7.02 -23.25 22.52
N ALA A 147 7.03 -21.97 22.86
CA ALA A 147 7.69 -21.41 24.03
C ALA A 147 9.18 -21.79 24.20
N CYS A 148 9.91 -22.00 23.10
CA CYS A 148 11.33 -22.39 23.15
C CYS A 148 12.29 -21.23 23.50
N GLY A 149 11.76 -20.06 23.87
CA GLY A 149 12.54 -18.86 24.21
C GLY A 149 12.99 -18.01 23.02
N ALA A 150 12.74 -18.43 21.77
CA ALA A 150 13.06 -17.65 20.59
C ALA A 150 12.01 -16.55 20.33
N LYS A 151 12.49 -15.39 19.84
CA LYS A 151 11.66 -14.31 19.30
C LYS A 151 11.60 -14.43 17.78
N ILE A 152 10.40 -14.31 17.22
CA ILE A 152 10.12 -14.58 15.81
C ILE A 152 9.44 -13.37 15.19
N GLN A 153 9.88 -12.98 14.00
CA GLN A 153 9.23 -11.96 13.19
C GLN A 153 8.12 -12.59 12.34
N ILE A 154 7.03 -11.84 12.12
CA ILE A 154 5.97 -12.27 11.22
C ILE A 154 6.47 -12.24 9.77
N CYS A 155 6.33 -13.36 9.05
CA CYS A 155 6.60 -13.44 7.62
C CYS A 155 5.29 -13.23 6.85
N ARG A 156 5.39 -12.50 5.74
CA ARG A 156 4.27 -12.24 4.81
C ARG A 156 4.54 -12.89 3.47
N THR A 157 3.62 -13.76 3.04
CA THR A 157 3.63 -14.42 1.73
C THR A 157 2.60 -13.77 0.82
N LEU A 158 3.01 -13.27 -0.36
CA LEU A 158 2.09 -12.79 -1.38
C LEU A 158 1.53 -13.96 -2.20
N MET A 159 0.20 -14.06 -2.23
CA MET A 159 -0.53 -15.19 -2.81
C MET A 159 -1.00 -14.93 -4.24
N ASN A 160 -1.09 -13.67 -4.65
CA ASN A 160 -1.60 -13.26 -5.96
C ASN A 160 -0.60 -12.37 -6.73
N LYS A 161 -1.03 -11.84 -7.88
CA LYS A 161 -0.22 -11.02 -8.79
C LYS A 161 -0.86 -9.65 -8.97
N PRO A 162 -0.75 -8.74 -7.99
CA PRO A 162 -1.30 -7.39 -8.13
C PRO A 162 -0.64 -6.67 -9.32
N GLU A 163 -1.44 -6.00 -10.14
CA GLU A 163 -0.91 -5.17 -11.23
C GLU A 163 -0.43 -3.81 -10.72
N ILE A 164 -1.04 -3.33 -9.63
CA ILE A 164 -0.74 -2.07 -8.97
C ILE A 164 -0.50 -2.37 -7.49
N ILE A 165 0.62 -1.88 -6.96
CA ILE A 165 0.91 -1.90 -5.53
C ILE A 165 0.82 -0.45 -5.03
N SER A 166 -0.20 -0.16 -4.23
CA SER A 166 -0.34 1.11 -3.53
C SER A 166 0.43 1.07 -2.22
N VAL A 167 1.28 2.07 -1.96
CA VAL A 167 2.06 2.18 -0.72
C VAL A 167 1.62 3.45 0.01
N GLY A 168 1.21 3.31 1.27
CA GLY A 168 0.85 4.42 2.13
C GLY A 168 1.95 4.69 3.16
N VAL A 169 2.49 5.91 3.19
CA VAL A 169 3.48 6.30 4.20
C VAL A 169 2.77 7.02 5.35
N VAL A 170 2.79 6.41 6.52
CA VAL A 170 2.15 6.94 7.74
C VAL A 170 3.14 7.81 8.49
N TRP A 171 2.76 9.06 8.74
CA TRP A 171 3.58 10.02 9.48
C TRP A 171 3.25 9.95 10.98
N ASP A 172 4.28 9.97 11.82
CA ASP A 172 4.11 9.98 13.29
C ASP A 172 3.64 11.34 13.83
N SER A 173 3.64 12.37 12.98
CA SER A 173 3.30 13.75 13.33
C SER A 173 2.63 14.45 12.15
N GLU A 174 1.65 15.29 12.43
CA GLU A 174 1.04 16.21 11.46
C GLU A 174 1.99 17.32 10.98
N ARG A 175 3.11 17.51 11.70
CA ARG A 175 4.13 18.53 11.44
C ARG A 175 5.52 17.90 11.45
N PRO A 176 5.85 17.02 10.49
CA PRO A 176 7.18 16.45 10.39
C PRO A 176 8.20 17.55 10.07
N SER A 177 9.43 17.42 10.57
CA SER A 177 10.52 18.34 10.23
C SER A 177 10.94 18.20 8.77
N LEU A 178 11.51 19.26 8.19
CA LEU A 178 12.02 19.21 6.82
C LEU A 178 13.04 18.08 6.63
N ASP A 179 13.95 17.90 7.60
CA ASP A 179 14.94 16.83 7.56
C ASP A 179 14.29 15.44 7.51
N HIS A 180 13.25 15.22 8.33
CA HIS A 180 12.52 13.95 8.31
C HIS A 180 11.79 13.75 6.98
N ILE A 181 11.22 14.80 6.40
CA ILE A 181 10.59 14.75 5.07
C ILE A 181 11.61 14.37 4.00
N MET A 182 12.79 14.99 4.02
CA MET A 182 13.86 14.72 3.07
C MET A 182 14.44 13.31 3.25
N ASP A 183 14.58 12.83 4.48
CA ASP A 183 14.99 11.46 4.77
C ASP A 183 14.00 10.45 4.17
N VAL A 184 12.68 10.64 4.40
CA VAL A 184 11.63 9.78 3.82
C VAL A 184 11.68 9.84 2.31
N PHE A 185 11.76 11.05 1.73
CA PHE A 185 11.86 11.23 0.28
C PHE A 185 13.05 10.46 -0.31
N GLY A 186 14.20 10.47 0.37
CA GLY A 186 15.39 9.72 -0.02
C GLY A 186 15.22 8.19 0.02
N THR A 187 14.20 7.66 0.71
CA THR A 187 13.90 6.22 0.72
C THR A 187 13.01 5.76 -0.44
N ILE A 188 12.26 6.67 -1.07
CA ILE A 188 11.26 6.33 -2.08
C ILE A 188 11.95 5.98 -3.40
N GLY A 189 11.78 4.73 -3.84
CA GLY A 189 12.27 4.26 -5.13
C GLY A 189 11.21 4.41 -6.24
N THR A 190 11.67 4.59 -7.48
CA THR A 190 10.80 4.65 -8.67
C THR A 190 10.54 3.28 -9.29
N SER A 191 11.16 2.23 -8.76
CA SER A 191 11.06 0.84 -9.22
C SER A 191 10.89 -0.09 -8.01
N LEU A 192 10.01 -1.08 -8.15
CA LEU A 192 9.61 -1.99 -7.09
C LEU A 192 9.44 -3.41 -7.63
N ARG A 193 10.21 -4.37 -7.09
CA ARG A 193 10.03 -5.78 -7.39
C ARG A 193 9.23 -6.45 -6.27
N PRO A 194 8.16 -7.19 -6.56
CA PRO A 194 7.36 -7.87 -5.53
C PRO A 194 8.19 -8.80 -4.62
N ILE A 195 9.21 -9.45 -5.18
CA ILE A 195 10.13 -10.34 -4.44
C ILE A 195 10.96 -9.61 -3.36
N ASP A 196 11.14 -8.29 -3.49
CA ASP A 196 11.83 -7.48 -2.49
C ASP A 196 10.90 -7.02 -1.36
N VAL A 197 9.60 -6.88 -1.64
CA VAL A 197 8.58 -6.34 -0.70
C VAL A 197 8.11 -7.38 0.32
N PHE A 198 7.95 -8.62 -0.12
CA PHE A 198 7.42 -9.70 0.71
C PHE A 198 8.53 -10.69 1.10
N HIS A 199 8.28 -11.50 2.13
CA HIS A 199 9.24 -12.53 2.55
C HIS A 199 9.28 -13.68 1.53
N SER A 200 8.13 -13.95 0.93
CA SER A 200 7.96 -14.95 -0.12
C SER A 200 6.79 -14.52 -1.03
N VAL A 201 6.80 -15.05 -2.25
CA VAL A 201 5.71 -14.90 -3.21
C VAL A 201 5.42 -16.29 -3.78
N VAL A 202 4.15 -16.69 -3.84
CA VAL A 202 3.75 -18.03 -4.31
C VAL A 202 4.23 -18.27 -5.75
N ASP A 203 4.06 -17.30 -6.63
CA ASP A 203 4.61 -17.36 -7.99
C ASP A 203 5.97 -16.65 -8.06
N SER A 204 7.03 -17.39 -7.73
CA SER A 204 8.41 -16.91 -7.78
C SER A 204 8.89 -16.56 -9.18
N LYS A 205 8.37 -17.22 -10.24
CA LYS A 205 8.74 -16.92 -11.63
C LYS A 205 8.21 -15.56 -12.06
N TRP A 206 6.95 -15.26 -11.74
CA TRP A 206 6.37 -13.94 -11.95
C TRP A 206 7.11 -12.88 -11.13
N ALA A 207 7.33 -13.12 -9.83
CA ALA A 207 7.96 -12.13 -8.95
C ALA A 207 9.42 -11.82 -9.34
N SER A 208 10.14 -12.77 -9.93
CA SER A 208 11.52 -12.57 -10.42
C SER A 208 11.61 -11.82 -11.75
N SER A 209 10.55 -11.88 -12.57
CA SER A 209 10.51 -11.28 -13.91
C SER A 209 9.74 -9.96 -13.95
N THR A 210 9.06 -9.60 -12.86
CA THR A 210 8.16 -8.45 -12.79
C THR A 210 8.78 -7.31 -12.01
N THR A 211 8.71 -6.11 -12.59
CA THR A 211 9.10 -4.85 -11.95
C THR A 211 7.97 -3.85 -12.12
N HIS A 212 7.43 -3.36 -11.02
CA HIS A 212 6.50 -2.22 -11.02
C HIS A 212 7.29 -0.92 -11.06
N ASN A 213 6.82 0.03 -11.85
CA ASN A 213 7.38 1.37 -11.89
C ASN A 213 6.41 2.35 -11.23
N LEU A 214 6.96 3.35 -10.56
CA LEU A 214 6.16 4.42 -9.96
C LEU A 214 5.36 5.13 -11.04
N VAL A 215 4.04 5.17 -10.89
CA VAL A 215 3.12 5.86 -11.82
C VAL A 215 2.59 7.16 -11.26
N GLY A 216 2.57 7.33 -9.94
CA GLY A 216 2.24 8.59 -9.32
C GLY A 216 2.35 8.59 -7.81
N VAL A 217 2.29 9.79 -7.24
CA VAL A 217 2.41 10.08 -5.82
C VAL A 217 1.37 11.13 -5.45
N VAL A 218 0.71 10.92 -4.32
CA VAL A 218 -0.15 11.92 -3.66
C VAL A 218 0.63 12.46 -2.46
N THR A 219 0.81 13.77 -2.40
CA THR A 219 1.50 14.44 -1.30
C THR A 219 0.58 15.41 -0.59
N TYR A 220 0.86 15.66 0.68
CA TYR A 220 0.11 16.59 1.52
C TYR A 220 1.05 17.67 2.05
N TYR A 221 0.68 18.93 1.87
CA TYR A 221 1.38 20.06 2.44
C TYR A 221 0.41 21.21 2.73
N GLY A 222 0.46 21.75 3.95
CA GLY A 222 -0.27 22.97 4.31
C GLY A 222 -1.79 22.90 4.10
N LYS A 223 -2.42 21.76 4.44
CA LYS A 223 -3.87 21.50 4.21
C LYS A 223 -4.27 21.38 2.74
N HIS A 224 -3.31 21.08 1.87
CA HIS A 224 -3.56 20.85 0.46
C HIS A 224 -2.92 19.55 -0.01
N TYR A 225 -3.69 18.75 -0.74
CA TYR A 225 -3.18 17.59 -1.46
C TYR A 225 -2.70 18.02 -2.84
N SER A 226 -1.51 17.56 -3.21
CA SER A 226 -0.96 17.66 -4.56
C SER A 226 -0.75 16.25 -5.12
N THR A 227 -0.86 16.10 -6.44
CA THR A 227 -0.63 14.81 -7.08
C THR A 227 0.34 14.94 -8.24
N PHE A 228 1.23 13.97 -8.39
CA PHE A 228 2.23 13.90 -9.44
C PHE A 228 2.08 12.55 -10.12
N PHE A 229 1.86 12.52 -11.43
CA PHE A 229 1.68 11.28 -12.19
C PHE A 229 2.56 11.27 -13.43
N PHE A 230 3.17 10.12 -13.72
CA PHE A 230 3.86 9.90 -14.98
C PHE A 230 2.83 9.70 -16.10
N HIS A 231 2.89 10.56 -17.11
CA HIS A 231 1.98 10.49 -18.24
C HIS A 231 2.39 9.36 -19.18
N THR A 232 1.56 8.33 -19.31
CA THR A 232 1.87 7.12 -20.09
C THR A 232 2.03 7.36 -21.60
N LYS A 233 1.54 8.49 -22.13
CA LYS A 233 1.69 8.87 -23.56
C LYS A 233 2.86 9.83 -23.85
N LEU A 234 3.61 10.26 -22.85
CA LEU A 234 4.77 11.17 -23.02
C LEU A 234 6.11 10.44 -22.77
N LYS A 235 6.18 9.17 -23.19
CA LYS A 235 7.44 8.41 -23.18
C LYS A 235 8.38 8.86 -24.27
#